data_AF-A0A7C6ZL07-F1
#
_entry.id   AF-A0A7C6ZL07-F1
#
_cell.length_a   1.000
_cell.length_b   1.000
_cell.length_c   1.000
_cell.angle_alpha   90.00
_cell.angle_beta   90.00
_cell.angle_gamma   90.00
#
_symmetry.space_group_name_H-M   'P 1'
#
loop_
_entity.id
_entity.type
_entity.pdbx_description
1 polymer ?
#
loop_
_entity_poly.entity_id
_entity_poly.type
_entity_poly.pdbx_seq_one_letter_code
_entity_poly.pdbx_strand_id
1 'polypeptide(L)'
;MMEHQRTDYHVHPDYSIDASPVKIREYCQKALELGLREICFTTHVELDPVRREKDNFVYLNGEKVSVFNFIWLDSYFEEISRAQEEFKHTNLKVKAGLEIGYNPGCEPHVEKMINNYPFDYVMGTIH
;
A
#
# COMPACT_ATOMS: atom_id res chain seq x y z
N MET A 1 0.24 31.24 -12.67
CA MET A 1 1.14 30.07 -12.53
C MET A 1 0.27 28.91 -12.08
N MET A 2 0.31 27.76 -12.75
CA MET A 2 -0.39 26.57 -12.25
C MET A 2 0.36 26.09 -11.00
N GLU A 3 -0.34 26.02 -9.88
CA GLU A 3 0.21 25.49 -8.64
C GLU A 3 0.13 23.96 -8.73
N HIS A 4 1.29 23.29 -8.81
CA HIS A 4 1.32 21.83 -8.80
C HIS A 4 1.03 21.32 -7.40
N GLN A 5 0.03 20.44 -7.29
CA GLN A 5 -0.31 19.77 -6.04
C GLN A 5 0.84 18.84 -5.63
N ARG A 6 1.36 19.00 -4.41
CA ARG A 6 2.39 18.09 -3.87
C ARG A 6 1.75 16.78 -3.43
N THR A 7 2.22 15.67 -3.97
CA THR A 7 1.70 14.33 -3.70
C THR A 7 2.83 13.32 -3.57
N ASP A 8 2.58 12.22 -2.86
CA ASP A 8 3.44 11.05 -2.86
C ASP A 8 2.60 9.80 -3.12
N TYR A 9 2.96 9.02 -4.15
CA TYR A 9 2.18 7.87 -4.62
C TYR A 9 2.97 6.56 -4.60
N HIS A 10 4.11 6.54 -3.92
CA HIS A 10 4.92 5.35 -3.74
C HIS A 10 5.46 5.30 -2.31
N VAL A 11 4.60 4.87 -1.37
CA VAL A 11 4.92 4.82 0.06
C VAL A 11 4.65 3.43 0.59
N HIS A 12 5.65 2.85 1.25
CA HIS A 12 5.56 1.53 1.89
C HIS A 12 5.29 1.70 3.39
N PRO A 13 4.08 1.37 3.88
CA PRO A 13 3.82 1.30 5.31
C PRO A 13 4.39 -0.01 5.90
N ASP A 14 4.28 -0.18 7.21
CA ASP A 14 4.71 -1.35 7.99
C ASP A 14 4.08 -2.70 7.56
N TYR A 15 3.16 -2.71 6.61
CA TYR A 15 2.71 -3.91 5.90
C TYR A 15 3.76 -4.48 4.95
N SER A 16 4.62 -3.65 4.34
CA SER A 16 5.62 -4.14 3.38
C SER A 16 6.77 -4.82 4.11
N ILE A 17 7.22 -5.98 3.60
CA ILE A 17 8.23 -6.82 4.26
C ILE A 17 9.61 -6.15 4.36
N ASP A 18 9.86 -5.17 3.50
CA ASP A 18 11.09 -4.42 3.34
C ASP A 18 10.98 -2.97 3.88
N ALA A 19 9.84 -2.59 4.45
CA ALA A 19 9.64 -1.29 5.05
C ALA A 19 10.16 -1.22 6.50
N SER A 20 10.51 -0.01 6.92
CA SER A 20 10.60 0.29 8.35
C SER A 20 9.22 0.11 9.01
N PRO A 21 9.14 -0.25 10.30
CA PRO A 21 7.88 -0.49 11.00
C PRO A 21 7.17 0.83 11.37
N VAL A 22 6.87 1.65 10.35
CA VAL A 22 6.20 2.94 10.45
C VAL A 22 4.78 2.80 9.95
N LYS A 23 3.81 3.20 10.77
CA LYS A 23 2.39 3.01 10.48
C LYS A 23 1.87 4.04 9.49
N ILE A 24 0.77 3.69 8.83
CA ILE A 24 0.02 4.58 7.92
C ILE A 24 -0.23 5.95 8.57
N ARG A 25 -0.68 5.94 9.83
CA ARG A 25 -0.96 7.17 10.58
C ARG A 25 0.26 8.09 10.72
N GLU A 26 1.44 7.53 11.00
CA GLU A 26 2.68 8.30 11.18
C GLU A 26 3.14 8.93 9.86
N TYR A 27 3.01 8.19 8.75
CA TYR A 27 3.23 8.74 7.41
C TYR A 27 2.26 9.89 7.08
N CYS A 28 0.97 9.76 7.42
CA CYS A 28 0.00 10.83 7.22
C CYS A 28 0.34 12.10 8.02
N GLN A 29 0.78 11.96 9.28
CA GLN A 29 1.26 13.10 10.06
C GLN A 29 2.46 13.77 9.37
N LYS A 30 3.41 12.97 8.88
CA LYS A 30 4.59 13.50 8.19
C LYS A 30 4.22 14.19 6.88
N ALA A 31 3.28 13.63 6.13
CA ALA A 31 2.79 14.19 4.87
C ALA A 31 2.20 15.60 5.09
N LEU A 32 1.46 15.82 6.18
CA LEU A 32 0.95 17.15 6.54
C LEU A 32 2.07 18.15 6.85
N GLU A 33 3.08 17.74 7.63
CA GLU A 33 4.25 18.59 7.92
C GLU A 33 4.99 19.03 6.66
N LEU A 34 5.05 18.14 5.66
CA LEU A 34 5.70 18.40 4.37
C LEU A 34 4.83 19.17 3.37
N GLY A 35 3.57 19.46 3.74
CA GLY A 35 2.61 20.15 2.89
C GLY A 35 2.10 19.30 1.71
N LEU A 36 2.14 17.97 1.82
CA LEU A 36 1.50 17.09 0.84
C LEU A 36 -0.02 17.25 0.91
N ARG A 37 -0.66 17.08 -0.24
CA ARG A 37 -2.12 17.12 -0.40
C ARG A 37 -2.71 15.75 -0.65
N GLU A 38 -1.90 14.79 -1.08
CA GLU A 38 -2.31 13.41 -1.30
C GLU A 38 -1.15 12.47 -0.99
N ILE A 39 -1.45 11.38 -0.31
CA ILE A 39 -0.53 10.27 -0.06
C ILE A 39 -1.22 8.97 -0.44
N CYS A 40 -0.56 8.14 -1.25
CA CYS A 40 -1.00 6.79 -1.56
C CYS A 40 0.00 5.78 -1.01
N PHE A 41 -0.52 4.87 -0.18
CA PHE A 41 0.26 3.74 0.30
C PHE A 41 0.23 2.64 -0.76
N THR A 42 1.39 2.20 -1.21
CA THR A 42 1.56 1.15 -2.22
C THR A 42 2.31 -0.01 -1.58
N THR A 43 1.60 -0.77 -0.75
CA THR A 43 2.19 -1.93 -0.06
C THR A 43 2.79 -2.90 -1.08
N HIS A 44 4.01 -3.37 -0.80
CA HIS A 44 4.74 -4.25 -1.70
C HIS A 44 4.14 -5.66 -1.73
N VAL A 45 3.82 -6.15 -2.92
CA VAL A 45 3.33 -7.51 -3.19
C VAL A 45 4.22 -8.15 -4.24
N GLU A 46 5.03 -9.12 -3.84
CA GLU A 46 5.78 -9.95 -4.79
C GLU A 46 4.97 -11.21 -5.14
N LEU A 47 4.88 -11.53 -6.43
CA LEU A 47 4.17 -12.70 -6.96
C LEU A 47 5.07 -13.65 -7.73
N ASP A 48 6.36 -13.33 -7.94
CA ASP A 48 7.31 -14.20 -8.59
C ASP A 48 7.47 -15.52 -7.81
N PRO A 49 7.13 -16.67 -8.42
CA PRO A 49 7.24 -17.97 -7.77
C PRO A 49 8.64 -18.31 -7.29
N VAL A 50 9.70 -17.79 -7.93
CA VAL A 50 11.09 -18.10 -7.52
C VAL A 50 11.51 -17.30 -6.28
N ARG A 51 10.75 -16.24 -5.96
CA ARG A 51 10.95 -15.41 -4.77
C ARG A 51 10.00 -15.76 -3.63
N ARG A 52 9.14 -16.78 -3.81
CA ARG A 52 8.13 -17.20 -2.83
C ARG A 52 8.63 -17.28 -1.38
N GLU A 53 9.78 -17.91 -1.17
CA GLU A 53 10.34 -18.09 0.18
C GLU A 53 11.09 -16.86 0.71
N LYS A 54 11.31 -15.84 -0.13
CA LYS A 54 12.02 -14.61 0.20
C LYS A 54 11.06 -13.50 0.65
N ASP A 55 10.06 -13.19 -0.17
CA ASP A 55 9.30 -11.94 -0.06
C ASP A 55 7.84 -12.01 -0.57
N ASN A 56 7.27 -13.21 -0.80
CA ASN A 56 5.80 -13.37 -0.99
C ASN A 56 5.02 -13.26 0.34
N PHE A 57 5.43 -12.32 1.19
CA PHE A 57 4.81 -12.07 2.48
C PHE A 57 4.67 -10.57 2.71
N VAL A 58 3.66 -10.23 3.50
CA VAL A 58 3.50 -8.93 4.16
C VAL A 58 3.65 -9.12 5.66
N TYR A 59 3.83 -8.03 6.38
CA TYR A 59 3.65 -8.01 7.83
C TYR A 59 2.20 -7.69 8.18
N LEU A 60 1.63 -8.48 9.08
CA LEU A 60 0.35 -8.20 9.73
C LEU A 60 0.55 -8.34 11.23
N ASN A 61 0.43 -7.23 11.97
CA ASN A 61 0.69 -7.18 13.42
C ASN A 61 2.06 -7.76 13.83
N GLY A 62 3.09 -7.54 13.00
CA GLY A 62 4.46 -8.02 13.24
C GLY A 62 4.72 -9.47 12.83
N GLU A 63 3.73 -10.19 12.32
CA GLU A 63 3.89 -11.57 11.81
C GLU A 63 3.90 -11.60 10.28
N LYS A 64 4.66 -12.52 9.70
CA LYS A 64 4.67 -12.74 8.25
C LYS A 64 3.40 -13.48 7.82
N VAL A 65 2.65 -12.87 6.91
CA VAL A 65 1.46 -13.46 6.29
C VAL A 65 1.67 -13.52 4.79
N SER A 66 1.33 -14.64 4.16
CA SER A 66 1.44 -14.76 2.71
C SER A 66 0.57 -13.71 2.00
N VAL A 67 1.09 -13.10 0.93
CA VAL A 67 0.35 -12.16 0.08
C VAL A 67 -0.96 -12.76 -0.46
N PHE A 68 -1.06 -14.09 -0.57
CA PHE A 68 -2.25 -14.81 -1.05
C PHE A 68 -3.34 -15.00 0.03
N ASN A 69 -3.06 -14.73 1.30
CA ASN A 69 -4.04 -14.76 2.37
C ASN A 69 -4.61 -13.35 2.59
N PHE A 70 -5.77 -13.05 2.02
CA PHE A 70 -6.30 -11.68 1.96
C PHE A 70 -6.75 -11.07 3.31
N ILE A 71 -6.60 -11.78 4.43
CA ILE A 71 -6.82 -11.18 5.77
C ILE A 71 -5.98 -9.92 6.02
N TRP A 72 -4.80 -9.82 5.40
CA TRP A 72 -3.98 -8.62 5.50
C TRP A 72 -4.57 -7.44 4.72
N LEU A 73 -5.28 -7.69 3.61
CA LEU A 73 -5.98 -6.66 2.84
C LEU A 73 -7.16 -6.12 3.62
N ASP A 74 -7.91 -6.98 4.31
CA ASP A 74 -9.00 -6.54 5.20
C ASP A 74 -8.47 -5.58 6.27
N SER A 75 -7.35 -5.93 6.92
CA SER A 75 -6.69 -5.06 7.91
C SER A 75 -6.15 -3.78 7.29
N TYR A 76 -5.48 -3.87 6.13
CA TYR A 76 -4.91 -2.73 5.43
C TYR A 76 -5.99 -1.71 5.06
N PHE A 77 -7.12 -2.15 4.51
CA PHE A 77 -8.23 -1.26 4.17
C PHE A 77 -8.93 -0.70 5.41
N GLU A 78 -9.04 -1.46 6.49
CA GLU A 78 -9.55 -0.94 7.76
C GLU A 78 -8.64 0.20 8.30
N GLU A 79 -7.32 0.03 8.23
CA GLU A 79 -6.36 1.04 8.67
C GLU A 79 -6.36 2.28 7.76
N ILE A 80 -6.43 2.09 6.45
CA ILE A 80 -6.62 3.20 5.50
C ILE A 80 -7.91 3.96 5.81
N SER A 81 -9.03 3.26 6.04
CA SER A 81 -10.31 3.91 6.37
C SER A 81 -10.23 4.71 7.67
N ARG A 82 -9.57 4.18 8.71
CA ARG A 82 -9.33 4.91 9.96
C ARG A 82 -8.47 6.16 9.72
N ALA A 83 -7.43 6.07 8.90
CA ALA A 83 -6.60 7.22 8.55
C ALA A 83 -7.40 8.26 7.74
N GLN A 84 -8.17 7.83 6.73
CA GLN A 84 -9.03 8.72 5.96
C GLN A 84 -9.99 9.50 6.87
N GLU A 85 -10.62 8.83 7.85
CA GLU A 85 -11.50 9.45 8.83
C GLU A 85 -10.75 10.41 9.78
N GLU A 86 -9.59 10.00 10.31
CA GLU A 86 -8.76 10.83 11.20
C GLU A 86 -8.30 12.12 10.51
N PHE A 87 -7.91 12.03 9.24
CA PHE A 87 -7.31 13.15 8.49
C PHE A 87 -8.32 13.92 7.63
N LYS A 88 -9.62 13.57 7.61
CA LYS A 88 -10.62 14.17 6.71
C LYS A 88 -10.80 15.69 6.83
N HIS A 89 -10.51 16.25 8.00
CA HIS A 89 -10.64 17.69 8.28
C HIS A 89 -9.35 18.46 7.96
N THR A 90 -8.31 17.76 7.52
CA THR A 90 -7.06 18.34 7.05
C THR A 90 -7.09 18.52 5.54
N ASN A 91 -6.00 19.00 4.95
CA ASN A 91 -5.87 19.13 3.50
C ASN A 91 -5.09 17.96 2.87
N LEU A 92 -5.02 16.81 3.55
CA LEU A 92 -4.39 15.58 3.07
C LEU A 92 -5.45 14.54 2.70
N LYS A 93 -5.41 14.06 1.46
CA LYS A 93 -6.15 12.89 1.00
C LYS A 93 -5.30 11.64 1.20
N VAL A 94 -5.89 10.59 1.76
CA VAL A 94 -5.23 9.30 1.98
C VAL A 94 -5.81 8.28 1.02
N LYS A 95 -4.94 7.58 0.29
CA LYS A 95 -5.28 6.68 -0.81
C LYS A 95 -4.77 5.26 -0.57
N ALA A 96 -5.60 4.28 -0.95
CA ALA A 96 -5.23 2.87 -0.90
C ALA A 96 -4.64 2.42 -2.24
N GLY A 97 -3.49 1.76 -2.21
CA GLY A 97 -2.89 1.21 -3.41
C GLY A 97 -2.00 0.01 -3.16
N LEU A 98 -1.43 -0.50 -4.25
CA LEU A 98 -0.47 -1.60 -4.24
C LEU A 98 0.67 -1.34 -5.21
N GLU A 99 1.85 -1.80 -4.82
CA GLU A 99 2.94 -2.08 -5.75
C GLU A 99 3.00 -3.60 -5.96
N ILE A 100 2.71 -4.05 -7.17
CA ILE A 100 2.64 -5.47 -7.52
C ILE A 100 3.80 -5.82 -8.43
N GLY A 101 4.71 -6.66 -7.91
CA GLY A 101 5.73 -7.34 -8.68
C GLY A 101 5.10 -8.25 -9.71
N TYR A 102 5.31 -7.92 -10.99
CA TYR A 102 4.76 -8.65 -12.12
C TYR A 102 5.74 -9.74 -12.58
N ASN A 103 5.21 -10.96 -12.69
CA ASN A 103 5.86 -12.07 -13.36
C ASN A 103 4.87 -12.75 -14.32
N PRO A 104 5.29 -13.16 -15.54
CA PRO A 104 4.40 -13.85 -16.48
C PRO A 104 3.71 -15.07 -15.85
N GLY A 105 2.40 -15.16 -16.02
CA GLY A 105 1.57 -16.25 -15.46
C GLY A 105 0.94 -15.92 -14.10
N CYS A 106 1.29 -14.79 -13.48
CA CYS A 106 0.71 -14.36 -12.21
C CYS A 106 -0.54 -13.47 -12.39
N GLU A 107 -0.97 -13.18 -13.61
CA GLU A 107 -2.12 -12.31 -13.93
C GLU A 107 -3.40 -12.73 -13.20
N PRO A 108 -3.76 -14.03 -13.07
CA PRO A 108 -4.94 -14.43 -12.32
C PRO A 108 -4.88 -14.03 -10.83
N HIS A 109 -3.68 -14.00 -10.24
CA HIS A 109 -3.49 -13.55 -8.85
C HIS A 109 -3.64 -12.03 -8.74
N VAL A 110 -3.09 -11.28 -9.70
CA VAL A 110 -3.26 -9.83 -9.79
C VAL A 110 -4.74 -9.46 -9.93
N GLU A 111 -5.43 -10.04 -10.91
CA GLU A 111 -6.86 -9.80 -11.15
C GLU A 111 -7.70 -10.11 -9.91
N LYS A 112 -7.43 -11.23 -9.25
CA LYS A 112 -8.14 -11.60 -8.02
C LYS A 112 -7.92 -10.57 -6.92
N MET A 113 -6.71 -10.04 -6.75
CA MET A 113 -6.43 -9.05 -5.71
C MET A 113 -7.12 -7.72 -6.01
N ILE A 114 -6.91 -7.17 -7.21
CA ILE A 114 -7.35 -5.80 -7.55
C ILE A 114 -8.86 -5.69 -7.79
N ASN A 115 -9.54 -6.78 -8.17
CA ASN A 115 -10.99 -6.76 -8.40
C ASN A 115 -11.82 -6.98 -7.13
N ASN A 116 -11.22 -7.44 -6.03
CA ASN A 116 -11.94 -7.70 -4.78
C ASN A 116 -11.83 -6.57 -3.75
N TYR A 117 -11.02 -5.54 -4.02
CA TYR A 117 -10.82 -4.42 -3.10
C TYR A 117 -10.80 -3.08 -3.85
N PRO A 118 -11.29 -1.99 -3.23
CA PRO A 118 -11.47 -0.70 -3.89
C PRO A 118 -10.17 0.12 -3.89
N PHE A 119 -9.11 -0.38 -4.54
CA PHE A 119 -7.86 0.37 -4.68
C PHE A 119 -8.06 1.65 -5.49
N ASP A 120 -7.46 2.74 -5.04
CA ASP A 120 -7.40 4.00 -5.78
C ASP A 120 -6.30 3.97 -6.86
N TYR A 121 -5.23 3.21 -6.62
CA TYR A 121 -4.05 3.15 -7.47
C TYR A 121 -3.38 1.77 -7.38
N VAL A 122 -2.99 1.21 -8.53
CA VAL A 122 -2.21 -0.03 -8.59
C VAL A 122 -1.03 0.20 -9.53
N MET A 123 0.16 -0.10 -9.04
CA MET A 123 1.40 0.02 -9.78
C MET A 123 1.92 -1.38 -10.10
N GLY A 124 2.09 -1.68 -11.39
CA GLY A 124 2.77 -2.89 -11.84
C GLY A 124 4.26 -2.63 -11.99
N THR A 125 5.09 -3.44 -11.35
CA THR A 125 6.55 -3.26 -11.29
C THR A 125 7.30 -4.53 -11.69
N ILE A 126 8.57 -4.37 -12.05
CA ILE A 126 9.52 -5.47 -12.25
C ILE A 126 10.63 -5.26 -11.22
N HIS A 127 10.82 -6.22 -10.31
CA HIS A 127 11.76 -6.13 -9.18
C HIS A 127 13.10 -6.84 -9.42
#